data_AF-A0A9P8ZDA0-F1
#
_entry.id   AF-A0A9P8ZDA0-F1
#
_cell.length_a   1.000
_cell.length_b   1.000
_cell.length_c   1.000
_cell.angle_alpha   90.00
_cell.angle_beta   90.00
_cell.angle_gamma   90.00
#
_symmetry.space_group_name_H-M   'P 1'
#
loop_
_entity.id
_entity.type
_entity.pdbx_description
1 polymer ?
#
loop_
_entity_poly.entity_id
_entity_poly.type
_entity_poly.pdbx_seq_one_letter_code
_entity_poly.pdbx_strand_id
1 'polypeptide(L)'
;MSRTAASGGGGAAPQIGGYRIEYITSGKARCNGPKPCNGTFIENGALCLAVQVTINFSTNWHRKHWGCVTPRVIKNLKNAIAHPQDLDGYDALRAEDQAKVVSAWDAGYIADDVVTESLLEPGTGSADTVQTASVPGASVAAIEVSTSIGSFQSV
;
A
#
# COMPACT_ATOMS: atom_id res chain seq x y z
N MET A 1 37.54 21.88 19.92
CA MET A 1 36.78 22.60 18.88
C MET A 1 35.44 21.90 18.75
N SER A 2 34.46 22.43 19.47
CA SER A 2 33.17 21.81 19.74
C SER A 2 32.29 21.81 18.49
N ARG A 3 31.82 20.64 18.06
CA ARG A 3 30.77 20.54 17.04
C ARG A 3 29.44 20.79 17.74
N THR A 4 29.00 22.05 17.70
CA THR A 4 27.63 22.45 18.02
C THR A 4 26.70 21.77 17.01
N ALA A 5 26.00 20.72 17.44
CA ALA A 5 24.92 20.14 16.66
C ALA A 5 23.75 21.13 16.64
N ALA A 6 23.56 21.78 15.50
CA ALA A 6 22.32 22.48 15.18
C ALA A 6 21.21 21.43 15.02
N SER A 7 20.52 21.08 16.10
CA SER A 7 19.18 20.52 16.00
C SER A 7 18.23 21.68 15.70
N GLY A 8 18.15 22.05 14.42
CA GLY A 8 17.20 23.04 13.94
C GLY A 8 15.79 22.60 14.30
N GLY A 9 15.18 23.31 15.25
CA GLY A 9 13.74 23.33 15.44
C GLY A 9 13.11 24.05 14.25
N GLY A 10 13.00 23.35 13.12
CA GLY A 10 12.20 23.80 11.99
C GLY A 10 10.74 23.76 12.41
N GLY A 11 10.09 24.92 12.44
CA GLY A 11 8.69 25.07 12.80
C GLY A 11 7.84 24.08 12.02
N ALA A 12 7.22 23.14 12.75
CA ALA A 12 6.25 22.23 12.18
C ALA A 12 5.08 23.07 11.69
N ALA A 13 4.86 23.09 10.38
CA ALA A 13 3.57 23.45 9.84
C ALA A 13 2.49 22.65 10.57
N PRO A 14 1.30 23.21 10.82
CA PRO A 14 0.22 22.48 11.48
C PRO A 14 -0.13 21.26 10.64
N GLN A 15 0.42 20.10 11.02
CA GLN A 15 0.11 18.84 10.37
C GLN A 15 -1.31 18.43 10.73
N ILE A 16 -2.21 18.59 9.76
CA ILE A 16 -3.64 18.30 9.87
C ILE A 16 -3.77 16.81 10.21
N GLY A 17 -4.36 16.51 11.37
CA GLY A 17 -4.64 15.14 11.80
C GLY A 17 -3.45 14.32 12.29
N GLY A 18 -2.22 14.85 12.30
CA GLY A 18 -1.03 14.10 12.76
C GLY A 18 -0.61 12.95 11.83
N TYR A 19 -0.99 13.03 10.55
CA TYR A 19 -0.58 12.08 9.51
C TYR A 19 0.24 12.80 8.45
N ARG A 20 1.25 12.10 7.91
CA ARG A 20 2.10 12.57 6.82
C ARG A 20 2.41 11.43 5.87
N ILE A 21 2.44 11.72 4.57
CA ILE A 21 2.96 10.81 3.56
C ILE A 21 4.27 11.37 3.01
N GLU A 22 5.30 10.54 2.96
CA GLU A 22 6.61 10.97 2.47
C GLU A 22 7.33 9.81 1.77
N TYR A 23 8.14 10.14 0.76
CA TYR A 23 9.20 9.26 0.33
C TYR A 23 10.33 9.29 1.35
N ILE A 24 10.81 8.12 1.74
CA ILE A 24 11.90 8.01 2.70
C ILE A 24 13.18 8.58 2.09
N THR A 25 13.74 9.63 2.69
CA THR A 25 15.03 10.21 2.26
C THR A 25 16.24 9.51 2.88
N SER A 26 16.03 8.79 3.98
CA SER A 26 17.08 8.07 4.70
C SER A 26 16.62 6.66 5.01
N GLY A 27 17.32 5.65 4.51
CA GLY A 27 17.00 4.22 4.69
C GLY A 27 17.17 3.70 6.13
N LYS A 28 16.97 4.56 7.13
CA LYS A 28 17.07 4.29 8.57
C LYS A 28 15.69 4.28 9.25
N ALA A 29 14.63 4.65 8.52
CA ALA A 29 13.27 4.54 9.02
C ALA A 29 12.92 3.08 9.29
N ARG A 30 12.29 2.81 10.44
CA ARG A 30 11.83 1.47 10.82
C ARG A 30 10.32 1.36 10.69
N CYS A 31 9.84 0.26 10.11
CA CYS A 31 8.42 -0.03 9.98
C CYS A 31 7.80 -0.29 11.36
N ASN A 32 6.73 0.43 11.71
CA ASN A 32 5.89 0.17 12.88
C ASN A 32 4.63 -0.65 12.50
N GLY A 33 4.68 -1.41 11.41
CA GLY A 33 3.54 -2.22 10.95
C GLY A 33 3.35 -3.51 11.75
N PRO A 34 2.41 -4.37 11.34
CA PRO A 34 2.30 -5.73 11.88
C PRO A 34 3.57 -6.55 11.58
N LYS A 35 3.79 -7.62 12.35
CA LYS A 35 4.83 -8.62 12.01
C LYS A 35 4.43 -9.30 10.68
N PRO A 36 5.35 -9.57 9.75
CA PRO A 36 6.81 -9.59 9.90
C PRO A 36 7.55 -8.25 9.66
N CYS A 37 6.91 -7.18 9.16
CA CYS A 37 7.65 -5.93 8.88
C CYS A 37 8.13 -5.22 10.14
N ASN A 38 7.54 -5.47 11.32
CA ASN A 38 7.78 -4.64 12.48
C ASN A 38 9.29 -4.57 12.82
N GLY A 39 9.86 -3.37 12.75
CA GLY A 39 11.28 -3.11 12.97
C GLY A 39 12.17 -3.21 11.72
N THR A 40 11.66 -3.67 10.57
CA THR A 40 12.43 -3.72 9.32
C THR A 40 12.68 -2.31 8.77
N PHE A 41 13.79 -2.16 8.05
CA PHE A 41 14.16 -0.89 7.44
C PHE A 41 13.34 -0.62 6.20
N ILE A 42 12.93 0.64 6.05
CA ILE A 42 12.28 1.14 4.84
C ILE A 42 13.38 1.68 3.92
N GLU A 43 13.38 1.24 2.67
CA GLU A 43 14.37 1.66 1.68
C GLU A 43 14.26 3.16 1.34
N ASN A 44 15.36 3.74 0.88
CA ASN A 44 15.37 5.12 0.40
C ASN A 44 14.54 5.23 -0.88
N GLY A 45 13.69 6.25 -0.98
CA GLY A 45 12.76 6.45 -2.08
C GLY A 45 11.46 5.63 -1.96
N ALA A 46 11.32 4.76 -0.97
CA ALA A 46 10.08 4.03 -0.76
C ALA A 46 9.00 4.93 -0.12
N LEU A 47 7.76 4.71 -0.54
CA LEU A 47 6.58 5.40 -0.02
C LEU A 47 6.24 4.90 1.39
N CYS A 48 6.06 5.82 2.34
CA CYS A 48 5.66 5.48 3.70
C CYS A 48 4.57 6.42 4.23
N LEU A 49 3.78 5.90 5.17
CA LEU A 49 2.87 6.71 5.97
C LEU A 49 3.48 6.92 7.35
N ALA A 50 3.70 8.18 7.72
CA ALA A 50 4.17 8.60 9.02
C ALA A 50 2.98 9.05 9.89
N VAL A 51 2.90 8.49 11.10
CA VAL A 51 1.91 8.86 12.11
C VAL A 51 2.63 9.54 13.26
N GLN A 52 2.17 10.73 13.62
CA GLN A 52 2.67 11.46 14.76
C GLN A 52 2.18 10.78 16.04
N VAL A 53 3.12 10.38 16.89
CA VAL A 53 2.84 9.82 18.22
C VAL A 53 3.60 10.61 19.26
N THR A 54 2.91 11.02 20.31
CA THR A 54 3.53 11.71 21.44
C THR A 54 3.68 10.72 22.58
N ILE A 55 4.93 10.44 22.97
CA ILE A 55 5.27 9.53 24.07
C ILE A 55 6.16 10.31 25.04
N ASN A 56 5.77 10.36 26.32
CA ASN A 56 6.54 11.02 27.39
C ASN A 56 7.08 12.40 26.98
N PHE A 57 6.20 13.30 26.53
CA PHE A 57 6.52 14.66 26.10
C PHE A 57 7.35 14.78 24.82
N SER A 58 7.74 13.66 24.21
CA SER A 58 8.47 13.64 22.93
C SER A 58 7.54 13.26 21.79
N THR A 59 7.45 14.14 20.80
CA THR A 59 6.73 13.85 19.55
C THR A 59 7.66 13.08 18.61
N ASN A 60 7.24 11.88 18.24
CA ASN A 60 7.95 11.01 17.31
C ASN A 60 7.07 10.68 16.10
N TRP A 61 7.70 10.30 15.01
CA TRP A 61 7.01 9.86 13.80
C TRP A 61 7.18 8.36 13.63
N HIS A 62 6.07 7.63 13.79
CA HIS A 62 6.03 6.21 13.50
C HIS A 62 5.75 6.02 12.01
N ARG A 63 6.74 5.49 11.29
CA ARG A 63 6.64 5.20 9.87
C ARG A 63 6.15 3.79 9.65
N LYS A 64 5.29 3.60 8.66
CA LYS A 64 4.87 2.29 8.17
C LYS A 64 5.17 2.24 6.68
N HIS A 65 5.63 1.09 6.20
CA HIS A 65 5.59 0.83 4.76
C HIS A 65 4.18 1.09 4.26
N TRP A 66 4.06 1.58 3.03
CA TRP A 66 2.77 1.74 2.39
C TRP A 66 1.92 0.46 2.51
N GLY A 67 2.44 -0.70 2.11
CA GLY A 67 1.73 -1.99 2.25
C GLY A 67 1.49 -2.48 3.68
N CYS A 68 2.05 -1.83 4.71
CA CYS A 68 1.82 -2.17 6.12
C CYS A 68 0.81 -1.25 6.81
N VAL A 69 0.21 -0.31 6.08
CA VAL A 69 -0.88 0.52 6.59
C VAL A 69 -2.14 -0.33 6.69
N THR A 70 -2.68 -0.42 7.90
CA THR A 70 -3.86 -1.25 8.14
C THR A 70 -5.16 -0.50 7.83
N PRO A 71 -6.27 -1.20 7.55
CA PRO A 71 -7.57 -0.56 7.33
C PRO A 71 -8.00 0.35 8.48
N ARG A 72 -7.60 -0.01 9.71
CA ARG A 72 -7.84 0.81 10.90
C ARG A 72 -7.14 2.17 10.82
N VAL A 73 -5.90 2.21 10.32
CA VAL A 73 -5.16 3.47 10.16
C VAL A 73 -5.83 4.34 9.11
N ILE A 74 -6.27 3.76 7.99
CA ILE A 74 -7.00 4.50 6.94
C ILE A 74 -8.33 5.04 7.47
N LYS A 75 -9.07 4.25 8.26
CA LYS A 75 -10.29 4.74 8.92
C LYS A 75 -10.00 5.93 9.84
N ASN A 76 -8.93 5.87 10.64
CA ASN A 76 -8.56 6.99 11.50
C ASN A 76 -8.09 8.21 10.70
N LEU A 77 -7.42 7.99 9.56
CA LEU A 77 -7.00 9.03 8.64
C LEU A 77 -8.22 9.75 8.04
N LYS A 78 -9.23 9.01 7.58
CA LYS A 78 -10.53 9.54 7.10
C LYS A 78 -11.28 10.33 8.17
N ASN A 79 -11.12 9.98 9.44
CA ASN A 79 -11.72 10.72 10.54
C ASN A 79 -10.95 12.01 10.87
N ALA A 80 -9.66 12.06 10.57
CA ALA A 80 -8.79 13.18 10.90
C ALA A 80 -8.72 14.23 9.79
N ILE A 81 -8.98 13.84 8.54
CA ILE A 81 -8.83 14.66 7.35
C ILE A 81 -10.07 14.47 6.44
N ALA A 82 -10.58 15.55 5.85
CA ALA A 82 -11.78 15.50 5.00
C ALA A 82 -11.49 14.91 3.62
N HIS A 83 -10.39 15.33 2.98
CA HIS A 83 -10.01 14.90 1.65
C HIS A 83 -8.59 14.29 1.63
N PRO A 84 -8.32 13.31 0.75
CA PRO A 84 -6.98 12.72 0.62
C PRO A 84 -5.91 13.73 0.18
N GLN A 85 -6.32 14.84 -0.46
CA GLN A 85 -5.44 15.91 -0.93
C GLN A 85 -4.93 16.80 0.21
N ASP A 86 -5.67 16.88 1.33
CA ASP A 86 -5.28 17.67 2.50
C ASP A 86 -4.20 16.98 3.34
N LEU A 87 -3.75 15.80 2.90
CA LEU A 87 -2.77 14.99 3.62
C LEU A 87 -1.37 15.59 3.45
N ASP A 88 -0.67 15.79 4.57
CA ASP A 88 0.66 16.41 4.58
C ASP A 88 1.65 15.61 3.71
N GLY A 89 2.19 16.24 2.67
CA GLY A 89 3.11 15.64 1.71
C GLY A 89 2.47 15.07 0.44
N TYR A 90 1.14 15.16 0.28
CA TYR A 90 0.45 14.66 -0.92
C TYR A 90 0.93 15.34 -2.22
N ASP A 91 1.15 16.66 -2.21
CA ASP A 91 1.61 17.42 -3.38
C ASP A 91 3.04 17.06 -3.84
N ALA A 92 3.86 16.50 -2.94
CA ALA A 92 5.22 16.08 -3.25
C ALA A 92 5.31 14.68 -3.87
N LEU A 93 4.19 13.95 -3.92
CA LEU A 93 4.11 12.62 -4.51
C LEU A 93 4.09 12.65 -6.03
N ARG A 94 4.51 11.54 -6.65
CA ARG A 94 4.28 11.30 -8.07
C ARG A 94 2.79 11.08 -8.31
N ALA A 95 2.29 11.50 -9.48
CA ALA A 95 0.89 11.32 -9.86
C ALA A 95 0.40 9.86 -9.76
N GLU A 96 1.27 8.90 -10.05
CA GLU A 96 0.98 7.46 -9.90
C GLU A 96 0.70 7.06 -8.44
N ASP A 97 1.50 7.58 -7.49
CA ASP A 97 1.34 7.27 -6.07
C ASP A 97 0.21 8.08 -5.45
N GLN A 98 -0.06 9.29 -5.94
CA GLN A 98 -1.26 10.05 -5.60
C GLN A 98 -2.54 9.26 -5.93
N ALA A 99 -2.61 8.66 -7.13
CA ALA A 99 -3.73 7.80 -7.51
C ALA A 99 -3.88 6.60 -6.57
N LYS A 100 -2.78 5.97 -6.14
CA LYS A 100 -2.81 4.88 -5.15
C LYS A 100 -3.36 5.32 -3.80
N VAL A 101 -2.99 6.51 -3.33
CA VAL A 101 -3.51 7.07 -2.07
C VAL A 101 -5.02 7.29 -2.16
N VAL A 102 -5.49 7.86 -3.28
CA VAL A 102 -6.93 8.07 -3.52
C VAL A 102 -7.68 6.74 -3.58
N SER A 103 -7.15 5.75 -4.31
CA SER A 103 -7.76 4.42 -4.38
C SER A 103 -7.84 3.74 -3.01
N ALA A 104 -6.76 3.80 -2.21
CA ALA A 104 -6.76 3.24 -0.86
C ALA A 104 -7.68 4.00 0.10
N TRP A 105 -7.85 5.30 -0.10
CA TRP A 105 -8.78 6.13 0.67
C TRP A 105 -10.24 5.75 0.40
N ASP A 106 -10.60 5.56 -0.87
CA ASP A 106 -11.94 5.16 -1.29
C ASP A 106 -12.27 3.74 -0.81
N ALA A 107 -11.38 2.78 -1.11
CA ALA A 107 -11.52 1.39 -0.70
C ALA A 107 -11.51 1.21 0.83
N GLY A 108 -10.78 2.07 1.57
CA GLY A 108 -10.61 1.95 3.03
C GLY A 108 -9.61 0.88 3.46
N TYR A 109 -8.91 0.26 2.51
CA TYR A 109 -7.81 -0.67 2.67
C TYR A 109 -6.85 -0.51 1.48
N ILE A 110 -5.61 -0.96 1.63
CA ILE A 110 -4.66 -1.05 0.52
C ILE A 110 -4.88 -2.39 -0.14
N ALA A 111 -5.20 -2.40 -1.44
CA ALA A 111 -5.26 -3.62 -2.21
C ALA A 111 -3.85 -4.25 -2.26
N ASP A 112 -3.78 -5.54 -1.95
CA ASP A 112 -2.56 -6.32 -1.70
C ASP A 112 -1.67 -6.54 -2.94
N ASP A 113 -1.89 -5.84 -4.06
CA ASP A 113 -1.12 -5.98 -5.29
C ASP A 113 0.31 -5.41 -5.23
N VAL A 114 0.74 -4.89 -4.06
CA VAL A 114 2.12 -4.46 -3.80
C VAL A 114 2.64 -5.10 -2.50
N VAL A 115 2.64 -6.43 -2.45
CA VAL A 115 3.41 -7.21 -1.48
C VAL A 115 4.90 -6.88 -1.69
N THR A 116 5.50 -6.10 -0.79
CA THR A 116 6.96 -5.97 -0.73
C THR A 116 7.59 -7.34 -0.44
N GLU A 117 8.66 -7.68 -1.17
CA GLU A 117 9.49 -8.91 -1.11
C GLU A 117 9.72 -9.49 0.30
N SER A 118 9.62 -8.68 1.35
CA SER A 118 9.69 -9.09 2.77
C SER A 118 8.58 -10.02 3.26
N LEU A 119 7.51 -10.24 2.49
CA LEU A 119 6.47 -11.26 2.77
C LEU A 119 6.74 -12.59 2.04
N LEU A 120 7.75 -12.63 1.17
CA LEU A 120 8.23 -13.84 0.49
C LEU A 120 9.45 -14.36 1.24
N GLU A 121 9.25 -14.99 2.40
CA GLU A 121 10.32 -15.87 2.89
C GLU A 121 10.37 -17.14 2.01
N PRO A 122 11.56 -17.55 1.52
CA PRO A 122 11.71 -18.81 0.80
C PRO A 122 11.73 -19.99 1.79
N GLY A 123 10.55 -20.56 2.04
CA GLY A 123 10.38 -21.81 2.77
C GLY A 123 10.55 -23.01 1.83
N THR A 124 11.67 -23.71 1.98
CA THR A 124 12.10 -24.91 1.26
C THR A 124 11.08 -26.05 1.20
N GLY A 125 10.90 -26.61 0.00
CA GLY A 125 10.31 -27.93 -0.23
C GLY A 125 10.86 -28.54 -1.52
N SER A 126 12.01 -29.21 -1.41
CA SER A 126 12.58 -30.06 -2.47
C SER A 126 11.61 -31.15 -2.91
N ALA A 127 11.46 -31.31 -4.23
CA ALA A 127 11.47 -32.61 -4.89
C ALA A 127 11.72 -32.42 -6.40
N ASP A 128 12.98 -32.62 -6.78
CA ASP A 128 13.47 -33.25 -7.99
C ASP A 128 12.45 -33.80 -9.02
N THR A 129 12.64 -33.33 -10.26
CA THR A 129 12.98 -34.17 -11.44
C THR A 129 11.86 -34.91 -12.20
N VAL A 130 11.66 -34.44 -13.45
CA VAL A 130 11.51 -35.19 -14.72
C VAL A 130 10.11 -35.43 -15.37
N GLN A 131 10.04 -34.88 -16.59
CA GLN A 131 9.47 -35.35 -17.87
C GLN A 131 7.99 -35.76 -18.02
N THR A 132 7.36 -35.04 -18.97
CA THR A 132 6.65 -35.51 -20.18
C THR A 132 5.74 -36.75 -20.11
N ALA A 133 4.45 -36.52 -20.38
CA ALA A 133 3.53 -37.29 -21.25
C ALA A 133 2.12 -36.69 -21.08
N SER A 134 1.47 -36.14 -22.12
CA SER A 134 0.41 -36.79 -22.94
C SER A 134 -0.68 -37.49 -22.10
N VAL A 135 -2.00 -37.31 -22.20
CA VAL A 135 -2.98 -36.70 -23.15
C VAL A 135 -4.37 -36.69 -22.41
N PRO A 136 -5.58 -36.58 -23.04
CA PRO A 136 -6.39 -35.37 -23.17
C PRO A 136 -7.82 -35.49 -22.57
N GLY A 137 -8.61 -34.41 -22.64
CA GLY A 137 -10.06 -34.53 -22.84
C GLY A 137 -10.95 -33.95 -21.74
N ALA A 138 -11.65 -32.86 -22.07
CA ALA A 138 -13.12 -32.77 -22.06
C ALA A 138 -13.51 -31.30 -22.27
N SER A 139 -14.04 -31.03 -23.46
CA SER A 139 -14.66 -29.75 -23.82
C SER A 139 -16.06 -29.64 -23.23
N VAL A 140 -16.51 -28.43 -22.94
CA VAL A 140 -17.84 -27.88 -23.27
C VAL A 140 -17.89 -26.45 -22.72
N ALA A 141 -18.56 -25.45 -23.28
CA ALA A 141 -19.00 -25.13 -24.63
C ALA A 141 -19.45 -23.65 -24.52
N ALA A 142 -19.10 -22.83 -25.49
CA ALA A 142 -19.47 -21.41 -25.55
C ALA A 142 -20.98 -21.25 -25.80
N ILE A 143 -21.56 -20.21 -25.19
CA ILE A 143 -22.93 -19.75 -25.41
C ILE A 143 -22.89 -18.72 -26.53
N GLU A 144 -23.48 -19.04 -27.68
CA GLU A 144 -23.82 -18.05 -28.70
C GLU A 144 -25.34 -18.05 -28.92
N VAL A 145 -25.95 -16.90 -28.67
CA VAL A 145 -27.34 -16.62 -29.00
C VAL A 145 -27.38 -16.13 -30.45
N SER A 146 -28.17 -16.78 -31.29
CA SER A 146 -28.49 -16.29 -32.64
C SER A 146 -29.98 -16.41 -32.95
N THR A 147 -30.55 -15.23 -33.13
CA THR A 147 -31.68 -14.79 -33.98
C THR A 147 -32.15 -15.76 -35.08
N SER A 148 -33.47 -15.95 -35.25
CA SER A 148 -34.21 -15.46 -36.45
C SER A 148 -35.70 -15.84 -36.47
N ILE A 149 -36.53 -14.79 -36.56
CA ILE A 149 -37.79 -14.58 -37.32
C ILE A 149 -38.25 -15.61 -38.40
N GLY A 150 -39.58 -15.74 -38.53
CA GLY A 150 -40.31 -16.20 -39.73
C GLY A 150 -41.49 -17.14 -39.41
N SER A 151 -42.73 -16.66 -39.25
CA SER A 151 -43.76 -16.48 -40.29
C SER A 151 -44.00 -17.70 -41.19
N PHE A 152 -45.15 -18.40 -41.04
CA PHE A 152 -45.94 -18.87 -42.20
C PHE A 152 -47.33 -19.39 -41.79
N GLN A 153 -48.22 -19.32 -42.77
CA GLN A 153 -49.68 -19.30 -42.76
C GLN A 153 -50.41 -20.65 -42.70
N SER A 154 -51.68 -20.56 -42.32
CA SER A 154 -52.90 -21.20 -42.90
C SER A 154 -53.09 -22.72 -42.86
N VAL A 155 -54.21 -23.11 -42.23
CA VAL A 155 -55.28 -23.95 -42.82
C VAL A 155 -56.64 -23.45 -42.37
#